data_AF-A0A3B0RGZ4-F1
#
_entry.id   AF-A0A3B0RGZ4-F1
#
_cell.length_a   1.000
_cell.length_b   1.000
_cell.length_c   1.000
_cell.angle_alpha   90.00
_cell.angle_beta   90.00
_cell.angle_gamma   90.00
#
_symmetry.space_group_name_H-M   'P 1'
#
loop_
_entity.id
_entity.type
_entity.pdbx_description
1 polymer ?
#
loop_
_entity_poly.entity_id
_entity_poly.type
_entity_poly.pdbx_seq_one_letter_code
_entity_poly.pdbx_strand_id
1 'polypeptide(L)'
;LAAKAGATFISPFVGRHDDVGFDGMQLIEDIRLIYDNYQFGTEILVASTRHPIHIIESARIGADVVTLPPKVLKQLFNHPLTANGLAAFVADWEKTGQSIVK
;
A
#
# COMPACT_ATOMS: atom_id res chain seq x y z
N LEU A 1 18.00 3.91 15.54
CA LEU A 1 18.43 5.17 16.20
C LEU A 1 17.25 6.08 16.50
N ALA A 2 16.47 6.49 15.49
CA ALA A 2 15.29 7.36 15.68
C ALA A 2 14.31 6.86 16.76
N ALA A 3 13.97 5.58 16.77
CA ALA A 3 13.12 5.02 17.84
C ALA A 3 13.72 5.15 19.24
N LYS A 4 15.04 4.90 19.39
CA LYS A 4 15.74 5.11 20.67
C LYS A 4 15.77 6.58 21.10
N ALA A 5 15.66 7.51 20.16
CA ALA A 5 15.55 8.94 20.43
C ALA A 5 14.10 9.38 20.74
N GLY A 6 13.13 8.47 20.74
CA GLY A 6 11.74 8.76 21.07
C GLY A 6 10.93 9.36 19.91
N ALA A 7 11.35 9.15 18.66
CA ALA A 7 10.57 9.59 17.51
C ALA A 7 9.19 8.91 17.48
N THR A 8 8.13 9.65 17.16
CA THR A 8 6.79 9.07 16.94
C THR A 8 6.75 8.25 15.66
N PHE A 9 7.39 8.74 14.59
CA PHE A 9 7.48 8.06 13.30
C PHE A 9 8.91 7.97 12.81
N ILE A 10 9.18 6.92 12.03
CA ILE A 10 10.27 6.94 11.05
C ILE A 10 9.70 6.89 9.64
N SER A 11 10.44 7.43 8.67
CA SER A 11 10.06 7.38 7.26
C SER A 11 11.17 6.79 6.39
N PRO A 12 11.22 5.46 6.20
CA PRO A 12 12.14 4.84 5.26
C PRO A 12 11.70 5.09 3.81
N PHE A 13 12.65 5.41 2.93
CA PHE A 13 12.36 5.78 1.54
C PHE A 13 12.60 4.59 0.61
N VAL A 14 11.61 3.71 0.49
CA VAL A 14 11.74 2.42 -0.21
C VAL A 14 12.05 2.61 -1.70
N GLY A 15 11.32 3.50 -2.38
CA GLY A 15 11.54 3.75 -3.80
C GLY A 15 12.93 4.32 -4.12
N ARG A 16 13.58 4.99 -3.17
CA ARG A 16 14.97 5.45 -3.37
C ARG A 16 15.99 4.33 -3.15
N HIS A 17 15.66 3.31 -2.36
CA HIS A 17 16.47 2.10 -2.27
C HIS A 17 16.39 1.30 -3.57
N ASP A 18 15.19 1.20 -4.15
CA ASP A 18 15.00 0.56 -5.46
C ASP A 18 15.81 1.28 -6.55
N ASP A 19 15.80 2.62 -6.54
CA ASP A 19 16.55 3.45 -7.49
C ASP A 19 18.07 3.16 -7.50
N VAL A 20 18.62 2.60 -6.40
CA VAL A 20 20.04 2.24 -6.27
C VAL A 20 20.29 0.71 -6.26
N GLY A 21 19.29 -0.08 -6.69
CA GLY A 21 19.44 -1.52 -6.94
C GLY A 21 19.27 -2.41 -5.70
N PHE A 22 18.75 -1.88 -4.60
CA PHE A 22 18.38 -2.67 -3.41
C PHE A 22 16.87 -2.92 -3.39
N ASP A 23 16.43 -3.97 -2.71
CA ASP A 23 15.01 -4.16 -2.42
C ASP A 23 14.59 -3.24 -1.26
N GLY A 24 13.83 -2.19 -1.59
CA GLY A 24 13.33 -1.25 -0.59
C GLY A 24 12.37 -1.86 0.42
N MET A 25 11.68 -2.96 0.10
CA MET A 25 10.76 -3.62 1.03
C MET A 25 11.48 -4.50 2.04
N GLN A 26 12.64 -5.06 1.69
CA GLN A 26 13.49 -5.78 2.65
C GLN A 26 13.91 -4.87 3.82
N LEU A 27 14.17 -3.58 3.54
CA LEU A 27 14.44 -2.59 4.59
C LEU A 27 13.26 -2.46 5.57
N ILE A 28 12.02 -2.52 5.08
CA ILE A 28 10.83 -2.42 5.93
C ILE A 28 10.67 -3.67 6.79
N GLU A 29 10.93 -4.85 6.23
CA GLU A 29 10.92 -6.13 6.96
C GLU A 29 11.94 -6.13 8.11
N ASP A 30 13.19 -5.72 7.84
CA ASP A 30 14.24 -5.62 8.85
C ASP A 30 13.86 -4.66 9.98
N ILE A 31 13.30 -3.50 9.62
CA ILE A 31 12.84 -2.51 10.61
C ILE A 31 11.70 -3.08 11.46
N ARG A 32 10.70 -3.71 10.84
CA ARG A 32 9.56 -4.30 11.56
C ARG A 32 10.04 -5.35 12.55
N LEU A 33 10.88 -6.27 12.12
CA LEU A 33 11.49 -7.30 12.97
C LEU A 33 12.23 -6.69 14.16
N ILE A 34 13.06 -5.68 13.91
CA ILE A 34 13.80 -4.99 14.99
C ILE A 34 12.82 -4.30 15.94
N TYR A 35 11.79 -3.64 15.43
CA TYR A 35 10.86 -2.87 16.28
C TYR A 35 10.02 -3.79 17.15
N ASP A 36 9.63 -4.96 16.64
CA ASP A 36 8.90 -5.98 17.40
C ASP A 36 9.78 -6.60 18.48
N ASN A 37 11.03 -6.92 18.17
CA ASN A 37 11.98 -7.49 19.12
C ASN A 37 12.24 -6.59 20.34
N TYR A 38 12.23 -5.27 20.14
CA TYR A 38 12.51 -4.30 21.20
C TYR A 38 11.26 -3.54 21.69
N GLN A 39 10.08 -3.91 21.19
CA GLN A 39 8.80 -3.30 21.55
C GLN A 39 8.83 -1.76 21.39
N PHE A 40 9.43 -1.26 20.31
CA PHE A 40 9.45 0.18 20.05
C PHE A 40 8.04 0.66 19.70
N GLY A 41 7.59 1.71 20.39
CA GLY A 41 6.33 2.40 20.08
C GLY A 41 6.42 3.41 18.92
N THR A 42 7.57 3.48 18.25
CA THR A 42 7.75 4.31 17.06
C THR A 42 7.08 3.63 15.87
N GLU A 43 6.24 4.36 15.15
CA GLU A 43 5.50 3.85 14.00
C GLU A 43 6.32 3.92 12.71
N ILE A 44 6.20 2.88 11.88
CA ILE A 44 6.84 2.75 10.58
C ILE A 44 5.93 3.42 9.53
N LEU A 45 6.34 4.58 9.05
CA LEU A 45 5.69 5.30 7.94
C LEU A 45 6.45 5.03 6.64
N VAL A 46 6.02 4.03 5.87
CA VAL A 46 6.67 3.72 4.59
C VAL A 46 6.49 4.88 3.62
N ALA A 47 7.61 5.44 3.16
CA ALA A 47 7.65 6.63 2.32
C ALA A 47 8.36 6.35 0.99
N SER A 48 8.28 7.32 0.07
CA SER A 48 8.82 7.18 -1.29
C SER A 48 8.25 5.97 -2.05
N THR A 49 6.97 5.65 -1.82
CA THR A 49 6.28 4.56 -2.53
C THR A 49 6.03 4.92 -3.99
N ARG A 50 6.15 3.95 -4.89
CA ARG A 50 6.14 4.18 -6.36
C ARG A 50 5.02 3.44 -7.09
N HIS A 51 4.55 2.32 -6.55
CA HIS A 51 3.57 1.44 -7.19
C HIS A 51 2.76 0.64 -6.15
N PRO A 52 1.61 0.07 -6.54
CA PRO A 52 0.73 -0.70 -5.66
C PRO A 52 1.42 -1.81 -4.86
N ILE A 53 2.45 -2.45 -5.43
CA ILE A 53 3.18 -3.52 -4.74
C ILE A 53 3.84 -3.02 -3.45
N HIS A 54 4.38 -1.79 -3.39
CA HIS A 54 4.92 -1.26 -2.12
C HIS A 54 3.84 -1.17 -1.05
N ILE A 55 2.60 -0.87 -1.43
CA ILE A 55 1.48 -0.72 -0.49
C ILE A 55 1.05 -2.09 0.04
N ILE A 56 0.93 -3.07 -0.86
CA ILE A 56 0.56 -4.44 -0.52
C ILE A 56 1.62 -5.08 0.39
N GLU A 57 2.90 -4.94 0.03
CA GLU A 57 4.00 -5.49 0.84
C GLU A 57 4.13 -4.76 2.18
N SER A 58 3.97 -3.44 2.22
CA SER A 58 3.93 -2.70 3.51
C SER A 58 2.84 -3.22 4.44
N ALA A 59 1.63 -3.44 3.90
CA ALA A 59 0.52 -3.99 4.66
C ALA A 59 0.76 -5.44 5.13
N ARG A 60 1.40 -6.27 4.29
CA ARG A 60 1.75 -7.65 4.64
C ARG A 60 2.81 -7.73 5.73
N ILE A 61 3.83 -6.88 5.66
CA ILE A 61 4.91 -6.79 6.65
C ILE A 61 4.36 -6.27 8.00
N GLY A 62 3.30 -5.46 7.98
CA GLY A 62 2.75 -4.84 9.19
C GLY A 62 3.38 -3.49 9.49
N ALA A 63 3.67 -2.70 8.45
CA ALA A 63 3.98 -1.29 8.63
C ALA A 63 2.74 -0.51 9.09
N ASP A 64 2.95 0.45 9.98
CA ASP A 64 1.86 1.16 10.66
C ASP A 64 1.17 2.19 9.74
N VAL A 65 1.95 2.86 8.88
CA VAL A 65 1.47 3.89 7.95
C VAL A 65 2.16 3.77 6.60
N VAL A 66 1.46 4.14 5.53
CA VAL A 66 2.06 4.36 4.21
C VAL A 66 1.69 5.76 3.70
N THR A 67 2.69 6.51 3.23
CA THR A 67 2.45 7.72 2.42
C THR A 67 2.69 7.41 0.95
N LEU A 68 1.79 7.88 0.09
CA LEU A 68 1.83 7.56 -1.33
C LEU A 68 1.35 8.70 -2.23
N PRO A 69 1.88 8.81 -3.47
CA PRO A 69 1.39 9.79 -4.44
C PRO A 69 -0.07 9.52 -4.84
N PRO A 70 -0.87 10.56 -5.18
CA PRO A 70 -2.26 10.39 -5.61
C PRO A 70 -2.45 9.43 -6.79
N LYS A 71 -1.46 9.34 -7.69
CA LYS A 71 -1.46 8.38 -8.80
C LYS A 71 -1.48 6.94 -8.33
N VAL A 72 -0.64 6.60 -7.34
CA VAL A 72 -0.58 5.25 -6.77
C VAL A 72 -1.89 4.93 -6.05
N LEU A 73 -2.46 5.90 -5.33
CA LEU A 73 -3.74 5.73 -4.63
C LEU A 73 -4.84 5.34 -5.61
N LYS A 74 -4.96 6.05 -6.73
CA LYS A 74 -5.93 5.74 -7.79
C LYS A 74 -5.71 4.34 -8.39
N GLN A 75 -4.47 3.90 -8.51
CA GLN A 75 -4.17 2.56 -9.02
C GLN A 75 -4.69 1.45 -8.09
N LEU A 76 -4.75 1.68 -6.77
CA LEU A 76 -5.26 0.68 -5.82
C LEU A 76 -6.75 0.33 -6.04
N PHE A 77 -7.53 1.24 -6.60
CA PHE A 77 -8.96 1.01 -6.88
C PHE A 77 -9.22 0.34 -8.24
N ASN A 78 -8.20 0.27 -9.12
CA ASN A 78 -8.38 -0.14 -10.51
C ASN A 78 -7.90 -1.58 -10.72
N HIS A 79 -8.85 -2.49 -11.01
CA HIS A 79 -8.53 -3.86 -11.40
C HIS A 79 -9.29 -4.26 -12.67
N PRO A 80 -8.63 -4.86 -13.68
CA PRO A 80 -9.26 -5.19 -14.96
C PRO A 80 -10.45 -6.15 -14.82
N LEU A 81 -10.38 -7.11 -13.90
CA LEU A 81 -11.51 -8.02 -13.66
C LEU A 81 -12.71 -7.33 -13.00
N THR A 82 -12.49 -6.27 -12.22
CA THR A 82 -13.59 -5.49 -11.64
C THR A 82 -14.30 -4.70 -12.74
N ALA A 83 -13.55 -4.07 -13.64
CA ALA A 83 -14.12 -3.35 -14.79
C ALA A 83 -14.88 -4.30 -15.71
N ASN A 84 -14.29 -5.45 -16.05
CA ASN A 84 -14.92 -6.45 -16.90
C ASN A 84 -16.18 -7.05 -16.24
N GLY A 85 -16.11 -7.34 -14.94
CA GLY A 85 -17.25 -7.85 -14.18
C GLY A 85 -18.41 -6.85 -14.13
N LEU A 86 -18.12 -5.57 -13.90
CA LEU A 86 -19.15 -4.53 -13.91
C LEU A 86 -19.78 -4.37 -15.29
N ALA A 87 -18.99 -4.37 -16.37
CA ALA A 87 -19.51 -4.29 -17.73
C ALA A 87 -20.44 -5.46 -18.07
N ALA A 88 -20.03 -6.69 -17.71
CA ALA A 88 -20.86 -7.88 -17.89
C ALA A 88 -22.16 -7.80 -17.08
N PHE A 89 -22.07 -7.39 -15.81
CA PHE A 89 -23.22 -7.22 -14.94
C PHE A 89 -24.24 -6.21 -15.51
N VAL A 90 -23.78 -5.06 -15.99
CA VAL A 90 -24.66 -4.05 -16.61
C VAL A 90 -25.31 -4.60 -17.87
N ALA A 91 -24.55 -5.27 -18.74
CA ALA A 91 -25.09 -5.85 -19.97
C ALA A 91 -26.16 -6.94 -19.68
N ASP A 92 -25.98 -7.75 -18.64
CA ASP A 92 -26.97 -8.74 -18.25
C ASP A 92 -28.22 -8.10 -17.61
N TRP A 93 -28.05 -7.02 -16.85
CA TRP A 93 -29.18 -6.25 -16.32
C TRP A 93 -30.04 -5.65 -17.44
N GLU A 94 -29.41 -5.03 -18.45
CA GLU A 94 -30.10 -4.45 -19.60
C GLU A 94 -30.96 -5.48 -20.36
N LYS A 95 -30.47 -6.72 -20.50
CA LYS A 95 -31.22 -7.82 -21.14
C LYS A 95 -32.50 -8.19 -20.40
N THR A 96 -32.63 -7.87 -19.11
CA THR A 96 -33.86 -8.15 -18.35
C THR A 96 -35.02 -7.23 -18.75
N GLY A 97 -34.72 -6.06 -19.33
CA GLY A 97 -35.72 -5.02 -19.62
C GLY A 97 -36.32 -4.33 -18.39
N GLN A 98 -35.78 -4.55 -17.20
CA GLN A 98 -36.29 -4.00 -15.94
C GLN A 98 -35.62 -2.66 -15.60
N SER A 99 -36.39 -1.70 -15.09
CA SER A 99 -35.87 -0.44 -14.52
C SER A 99 -35.99 -0.44 -13.00
N ILE A 100 -34.91 -0.09 -12.31
CA ILE A 100 -34.88 0.10 -10.86
C ILE A 100 -35.42 1.50 -10.49
N VAL A 101 -35.29 2.46 -11.41
CA VAL A 101 -35.80 3.81 -11.22
C VAL A 101 -37.23 3.86 -11.75
N LYS A 102 -38.16 4.33 -10.91
CA LYS A 102 -39.57 4.59 -11.30
C LYS A 102 -39.65 5.65 -12.39
#